data_AF-A0A2G2E1H0-F1
#
_entry.id   AF-A0A2G2E1H0-F1
#
_cell.length_a   1.000
_cell.length_b   1.000
_cell.length_c   1.000
_cell.angle_alpha   90.00
_cell.angle_beta   90.00
_cell.angle_gamma   90.00
#
_symmetry.space_group_name_H-M   'P 1'
#
loop_
_entity.id
_entity.type
_entity.pdbx_description
1 polymer ?
#
loop_
_entity_poly.entity_id
_entity_poly.type
_entity_poly.pdbx_seq_one_letter_code
_entity_poly.pdbx_strand_id
1 'polypeptide(L)'
;MFQTKGLSLFRIILNRCKKTRFQWYPMLLILTARWYVKRKIAAKNTRRKDFIVRNAQRSKVSALASIIFIFTCLMSNAQSIEVSAGFNRLDYQVGVAYGHRWNHFQLTSKLEVGATSTFAQQRFSPRISVGSSYFFVRKGTLDFGPEFVYAYSRQRLTSQGKTAHHWNEMNLGYRLQVGRNLKFVHSANGGWINESFYSNALGKRVNYNSLGIYAQIGISYTF
;
A
#
# COMPACT_ATOMS: atom_id res chain seq x y z
N MET A 1 51.62 -55.90 64.15
CA MET A 1 50.97 -56.49 62.95
C MET A 1 49.65 -55.77 62.74
N PHE A 2 49.32 -55.39 61.50
CA PHE A 2 48.12 -54.64 61.05
C PHE A 2 48.09 -53.12 61.23
N GLN A 3 48.70 -52.42 60.27
CA GLN A 3 48.18 -51.15 59.74
C GLN A 3 48.35 -51.14 58.22
N THR A 4 47.60 -50.27 57.54
CA THR A 4 47.61 -49.95 56.09
C THR A 4 46.83 -50.86 55.13
N LYS A 5 45.48 -50.76 55.13
CA LYS A 5 44.64 -51.10 53.94
C LYS A 5 43.49 -50.12 53.64
N GLY A 6 43.38 -48.97 54.32
CA GLY A 6 42.24 -48.03 54.15
C GLY A 6 42.42 -46.88 53.15
N LEU A 7 43.65 -46.55 52.72
CA LEU A 7 43.95 -45.30 52.00
C LEU A 7 43.97 -45.42 50.45
N SER A 8 43.89 -46.64 49.89
CA SER A 8 43.96 -46.81 48.42
C SER A 8 42.60 -46.70 47.73
N LEU A 9 41.50 -47.13 48.35
CA LEU A 9 40.16 -47.08 47.73
C LEU A 9 39.60 -45.65 47.64
N PHE A 10 39.85 -44.80 48.64
CA PHE A 10 39.35 -43.42 48.66
C PHE A 10 40.01 -42.54 47.57
N ARG A 11 41.28 -42.81 47.25
CA ARG A 11 42.01 -42.12 46.16
C ARG A 11 41.50 -42.52 44.77
N ILE A 12 41.05 -43.76 44.58
CA ILE A 12 40.54 -44.25 43.27
C ILE A 12 39.14 -43.68 42.98
N ILE A 13 38.29 -43.53 44.00
CA ILE A 13 36.94 -42.96 43.84
C ILE A 13 37.00 -41.45 43.56
N LEU A 14 37.90 -40.70 44.22
CA LEU A 14 38.11 -39.28 43.96
C LEU A 14 38.72 -38.99 42.58
N ASN A 15 39.55 -39.88 42.04
CA ASN A 15 40.12 -39.72 40.69
C ASN A 15 39.16 -40.12 39.56
N ARG A 16 38.21 -41.04 39.78
CA ARG A 16 37.14 -41.32 38.80
C ARG A 16 36.11 -40.18 38.70
N CYS A 17 35.87 -39.45 39.79
CA CYS A 17 34.91 -38.34 39.82
C CYS A 17 35.43 -37.05 39.14
N LYS A 18 36.76 -36.87 39.04
CA LYS A 18 37.39 -35.75 38.30
C LYS A 18 37.38 -35.96 36.78
N LYS A 19 37.43 -37.21 36.30
CA LYS A 19 37.56 -37.50 34.86
C LYS A 19 36.25 -37.34 34.08
N THR A 20 35.10 -37.51 34.72
CA THR A 20 33.78 -37.33 34.08
C THR A 20 33.29 -35.88 34.11
N ARG A 21 33.72 -35.05 35.08
CA ARG A 21 33.37 -33.61 35.11
C ARG A 21 33.99 -32.81 33.96
N PHE A 22 35.08 -33.28 33.35
CA PHE A 22 35.81 -32.54 32.32
C PHE A 22 35.23 -32.67 30.89
N GLN A 23 34.37 -33.67 30.63
CA GLN A 23 33.77 -33.88 29.30
C GLN A 23 32.47 -33.10 29.06
N TRP A 24 31.76 -32.68 30.11
CA TRP A 24 30.50 -31.92 29.96
C TRP A 24 30.71 -30.44 29.67
N TYR A 25 31.79 -29.84 30.18
CA TYR A 25 32.12 -28.43 29.96
C TYR A 25 32.28 -28.03 28.49
N PRO A 26 33.08 -28.73 27.65
CA PRO A 26 33.23 -28.34 26.24
C PRO A 26 31.92 -28.50 25.46
N MET A 27 31.09 -29.49 25.78
CA MET A 27 29.80 -29.71 25.12
C MET A 27 28.79 -28.61 25.46
N LEU A 28 28.74 -28.18 26.73
CA LEU A 28 27.89 -27.07 27.18
C LEU A 28 28.35 -25.73 26.59
N LEU A 29 29.66 -25.52 26.44
CA LEU A 29 30.25 -24.33 25.80
C LEU A 29 29.92 -24.27 24.30
N ILE A 30 29.97 -25.41 23.59
CA ILE A 30 29.57 -25.49 22.19
C ILE A 30 28.07 -25.25 22.03
N LEU A 31 27.23 -25.80 22.90
CA LEU A 31 25.78 -25.58 22.84
C LEU A 31 25.39 -24.14 23.15
N THR A 32 26.01 -23.50 24.15
CA THR A 32 25.77 -22.08 24.48
C THR A 32 26.30 -21.16 23.39
N ALA A 33 27.47 -21.44 22.80
CA ALA A 33 28.00 -20.70 21.65
C ALA A 33 27.08 -20.84 20.42
N ARG A 34 26.61 -22.05 20.12
CA ARG A 34 25.70 -22.32 18.99
C ARG A 34 24.33 -21.66 19.19
N TRP A 35 23.82 -21.63 20.42
CA TRP A 35 22.61 -20.91 20.78
C TRP A 35 22.78 -19.39 20.66
N TYR A 36 23.92 -18.86 21.11
CA TYR A 36 24.26 -17.44 20.98
C TYR A 36 24.38 -17.00 19.51
N VAL A 37 25.03 -17.81 18.66
CA VAL A 37 25.13 -17.58 17.21
C VAL A 37 23.76 -17.62 16.55
N LYS A 38 22.91 -18.61 16.87
CA LYS A 38 21.51 -18.66 16.40
C LYS A 38 20.72 -17.41 16.81
N ARG A 39 20.89 -16.93 18.05
CA ARG A 39 20.27 -15.68 18.53
C ARG A 39 20.74 -14.45 17.76
N LYS A 40 22.05 -14.33 17.49
CA LYS A 40 22.60 -13.22 16.67
C LYS A 40 22.08 -13.24 15.25
N ILE A 41 21.99 -14.41 14.62
CA ILE A 41 21.45 -14.56 13.25
C ILE A 41 19.96 -14.22 13.22
N ALA A 42 19.18 -14.71 14.20
CA ALA A 42 17.76 -14.40 14.33
C ALA A 42 17.55 -12.87 14.50
N ALA A 43 18.28 -12.23 15.41
CA ALA A 43 18.20 -10.79 15.63
C ALA A 43 18.60 -9.96 14.39
N LYS A 44 19.60 -10.41 13.62
CA LYS A 44 20.01 -9.77 12.36
C LYS A 44 18.90 -9.90 11.29
N ASN A 45 18.24 -11.05 11.21
CA ASN A 45 17.11 -11.27 10.31
C ASN A 45 15.89 -10.43 10.70
N THR A 46 15.59 -10.27 11.99
CA THR A 46 14.50 -9.39 12.45
C THR A 46 14.78 -7.93 12.08
N ARG A 47 16.00 -7.43 12.33
CA ARG A 47 16.40 -6.06 11.95
C ARG A 47 16.31 -5.82 10.44
N ARG A 48 16.66 -6.81 9.62
CA ARG A 48 16.56 -6.71 8.16
C ARG A 48 15.11 -6.64 7.69
N LYS A 49 14.21 -7.43 8.31
CA LYS A 49 12.76 -7.36 8.07
C LYS A 49 12.19 -6.00 8.48
N ASP A 50 12.57 -5.47 9.64
CA ASP A 50 12.11 -4.17 10.12
C ASP A 50 12.58 -3.00 9.24
N PHE A 51 13.78 -3.12 8.64
CA PHE A 51 14.31 -2.12 7.72
C PHE A 51 13.55 -2.12 6.38
N ILE A 52 13.23 -3.30 5.84
CA ILE A 52 12.43 -3.43 4.61
C ILE A 52 11.02 -2.88 4.81
N VAL A 53 10.38 -3.19 5.95
CA VAL A 53 9.04 -2.68 6.29
C VAL A 53 9.05 -1.15 6.43
N ARG A 54 10.07 -0.58 7.10
CA ARG A 54 10.21 0.88 7.24
C ARG A 54 10.46 1.58 5.90
N ASN A 55 11.27 1.01 5.00
CA ASN A 55 11.47 1.57 3.67
C ASN A 55 10.22 1.48 2.79
N ALA A 56 9.46 0.38 2.87
CA ALA A 56 8.18 0.23 2.17
C ALA A 56 7.10 1.18 2.71
N GLN A 57 7.14 1.55 3.99
CA GLN A 57 6.27 2.60 4.54
C GLN A 57 6.71 4.00 4.11
N ARG A 58 8.02 4.29 4.09
CA ARG A 58 8.54 5.59 3.63
C ARG A 58 8.24 5.85 2.16
N SER A 59 8.33 4.85 1.28
CA SER A 59 7.98 4.99 -0.14
C SER A 59 6.49 5.23 -0.38
N LYS A 60 5.61 4.67 0.47
CA LYS A 60 4.16 4.94 0.41
C LYS A 60 3.80 6.36 0.83
N VAL A 61 4.52 6.92 1.82
CA VAL A 61 4.33 8.31 2.25
C VAL A 61 4.84 9.28 1.18
N SER A 62 5.96 8.97 0.51
CA SER A 62 6.46 9.83 -0.57
C SER A 62 5.53 9.84 -1.78
N ALA A 63 4.95 8.71 -2.18
CA ALA A 63 3.99 8.65 -3.29
C ALA A 63 2.73 9.50 -3.02
N LEU A 64 2.18 9.43 -1.80
CA LEU A 64 1.04 10.25 -1.39
C LEU A 64 1.37 11.75 -1.40
N ALA A 65 2.54 12.13 -0.90
CA ALA A 65 3.01 13.51 -0.92
C ALA A 65 3.20 14.03 -2.36
N SER A 66 3.75 13.20 -3.26
CA SER A 66 3.88 13.54 -4.68
C SER A 66 2.52 13.72 -5.36
N ILE A 67 1.53 12.87 -5.05
CA ILE A 67 0.16 13.01 -5.57
C ILE A 67 -0.48 14.32 -5.09
N ILE A 68 -0.36 14.63 -3.80
CA ILE A 68 -0.88 15.88 -3.23
C ILE A 68 -0.18 17.08 -3.88
N PHE A 69 1.14 17.03 -4.06
CA PHE A 69 1.90 18.09 -4.71
C PHE A 69 1.47 18.30 -6.17
N ILE A 70 1.35 17.23 -6.95
CA ILE A 70 0.85 17.28 -8.34
C ILE A 70 -0.57 17.85 -8.37
N PHE A 71 -1.43 17.41 -7.45
CA PHE A 71 -2.78 17.93 -7.30
C PHE A 71 -2.76 19.45 -7.04
N THR A 72 -1.99 19.92 -6.06
CA THR A 72 -1.90 21.36 -5.72
C THR A 72 -1.36 22.19 -6.88
N CYS A 73 -0.30 21.74 -7.55
CA CYS A 73 0.27 22.44 -8.71
C CYS A 73 -0.71 22.50 -9.90
N LEU A 74 -1.55 21.48 -10.07
CA LEU A 74 -2.57 21.48 -11.11
C LEU A 74 -3.74 22.42 -10.80
N MET A 75 -4.14 22.49 -9.53
CA MET A 75 -5.18 23.42 -9.08
C MET A 75 -4.80 24.88 -9.36
N SER A 76 -3.53 25.24 -9.21
CA SER A 76 -3.08 26.64 -9.40
C SER A 76 -3.09 27.13 -10.86
N ASN A 77 -3.04 26.22 -11.85
CA ASN A 77 -2.97 26.57 -13.28
C ASN A 77 -4.07 25.86 -14.09
N ALA A 78 -5.22 25.60 -13.49
CA ALA A 78 -6.31 24.88 -14.14
C ALA A 78 -6.84 25.64 -15.36
N GLN A 79 -6.93 24.95 -16.49
CA GLN A 79 -7.50 25.45 -17.76
C GLN A 79 -8.90 24.90 -18.02
N SER A 80 -9.29 23.86 -17.28
CA SER A 80 -10.64 23.30 -17.36
C SER A 80 -11.12 22.84 -16.00
N ILE A 81 -12.42 23.00 -15.74
CA ILE A 81 -13.12 22.39 -14.60
C ILE A 81 -14.05 21.33 -15.15
N GLU A 82 -14.16 20.19 -14.48
CA GLU A 82 -15.06 19.10 -14.84
C GLU A 82 -15.86 18.67 -13.63
N VAL A 83 -17.16 18.49 -13.81
CA VAL A 83 -18.04 17.84 -12.84
C VAL A 83 -18.41 16.49 -13.41
N SER A 84 -18.26 15.44 -12.61
CA SER A 84 -18.40 14.08 -13.10
C SER A 84 -19.04 13.15 -12.08
N ALA A 85 -19.73 12.15 -12.60
CA ALA A 85 -20.23 11.01 -11.87
C ALA A 85 -19.57 9.75 -12.45
N GLY A 86 -19.07 8.90 -11.57
CA GLY A 86 -18.39 7.67 -11.93
C GLY A 86 -18.90 6.48 -11.12
N PHE A 87 -18.63 5.31 -11.67
CA PHE A 87 -18.89 4.03 -11.04
C PHE A 87 -17.59 3.23 -11.07
N ASN A 88 -17.22 2.69 -9.91
CA ASN A 88 -16.26 1.60 -9.81
C ASN A 88 -17.01 0.35 -9.32
N ARG A 89 -16.42 -0.83 -9.50
CA ARG A 89 -16.92 -2.12 -8.98
C ARG A 89 -17.43 -2.06 -7.54
N LEU A 90 -16.87 -1.18 -6.71
CA LEU A 90 -17.18 -1.08 -5.28
C LEU A 90 -18.19 0.03 -4.94
N ASP A 91 -18.18 1.14 -5.69
CA ASP A 91 -18.77 2.43 -5.27
C ASP A 91 -19.30 3.25 -6.44
N TYR A 92 -20.33 4.08 -6.17
CA TYR A 92 -20.67 5.23 -7.00
C TYR A 92 -19.96 6.47 -6.47
N GLN A 93 -19.49 7.33 -7.36
CA GLN A 93 -18.63 8.45 -7.04
C GLN A 93 -19.10 9.69 -7.77
N VAL A 94 -19.05 10.83 -7.09
CA VAL A 94 -19.30 12.14 -7.69
C VAL A 94 -18.16 13.07 -7.31
N GLY A 95 -17.71 13.91 -8.23
CA GLY A 95 -16.56 14.75 -7.95
C GLY A 95 -16.33 15.87 -8.94
N VAL A 96 -15.41 16.73 -8.53
CA VAL A 96 -14.93 17.86 -9.31
C VAL A 96 -13.48 17.60 -9.69
N ALA A 97 -13.17 17.92 -10.93
CA ALA A 97 -11.88 17.72 -11.54
C ALA A 97 -11.34 19.01 -12.13
N TYR A 98 -10.03 19.16 -12.06
CA TYR A 98 -9.29 20.27 -12.60
C TYR A 98 -8.30 19.73 -13.61
N GLY A 99 -8.31 20.32 -14.80
CA GLY A 99 -7.50 19.88 -15.92
C GLY A 99 -6.52 20.95 -16.37
N HIS A 100 -5.33 20.51 -16.74
CA HIS A 100 -4.33 21.33 -17.41
C HIS A 100 -3.92 20.62 -18.71
N ARG A 101 -3.82 21.37 -19.80
CA ARG A 101 -3.62 20.81 -21.14
C ARG A 101 -2.38 21.40 -21.81
N TRP A 102 -1.54 20.50 -22.31
CA TRP A 102 -0.39 20.80 -23.16
C TRP A 102 -0.60 20.15 -24.52
N ASN A 103 -1.18 20.89 -25.46
CA ASN A 103 -1.50 20.42 -26.80
C ASN A 103 -2.33 19.11 -26.81
N HIS A 104 -1.72 17.97 -27.14
CA HIS A 104 -2.37 16.64 -27.15
C HIS A 104 -2.41 15.97 -25.79
N PHE A 105 -1.57 16.40 -24.84
CA PHE A 105 -1.50 15.83 -23.50
C PHE A 105 -2.37 16.61 -22.52
N GLN A 106 -3.13 15.91 -21.68
CA GLN A 106 -3.93 16.51 -20.62
C GLN A 106 -3.64 15.79 -19.30
N LEU A 107 -3.40 16.57 -18.26
CA LEU A 107 -3.31 16.10 -16.89
C LEU A 107 -4.54 16.57 -16.14
N THR A 108 -5.13 15.68 -15.35
CA THR A 108 -6.36 15.92 -14.58
C THR A 108 -6.15 15.51 -13.15
N SER A 109 -6.69 16.30 -12.24
CA SER A 109 -6.73 16.03 -10.81
C SER A 109 -8.17 16.10 -10.35
N LYS A 110 -8.67 15.04 -9.72
CA LYS A 110 -10.07 14.97 -9.28
C LYS A 110 -10.16 14.74 -7.79
N LEU A 111 -11.11 15.43 -7.18
CA LEU A 111 -11.56 15.21 -5.82
C LEU A 111 -12.99 14.67 -5.90
N GLU A 112 -13.15 13.45 -5.43
CA GLU A 112 -14.38 12.68 -5.53
C GLU A 112 -14.83 12.24 -4.16
N VAL A 113 -16.13 12.09 -4.02
CA VAL A 113 -16.77 11.51 -2.84
C VAL A 113 -17.55 10.29 -3.30
N GLY A 114 -17.16 9.14 -2.75
CA GLY A 114 -17.84 7.87 -2.96
C GLY A 114 -19.01 7.70 -2.00
N ALA A 115 -20.14 7.24 -2.53
CA ALA A 115 -21.21 6.61 -1.78
C ALA A 115 -21.04 5.08 -1.92
N THR A 116 -20.52 4.45 -0.88
CA THR A 116 -20.23 3.01 -0.87
C THR A 116 -21.50 2.19 -0.70
N SER A 117 -21.75 1.26 -1.64
CA SER A 117 -22.93 0.38 -1.62
C SER A 117 -22.66 -0.98 -0.95
N THR A 118 -21.40 -1.33 -0.70
CA THR A 118 -20.99 -2.73 -0.40
C THR A 118 -20.85 -3.07 1.08
N PHE A 119 -20.98 -2.10 1.98
CA PHE A 119 -21.17 -2.35 3.41
C PHE A 119 -22.42 -1.61 3.85
N ALA A 120 -23.24 -2.21 4.71
CA ALA A 120 -24.57 -1.77 5.16
C ALA A 120 -24.63 -0.40 5.90
N GLN A 121 -23.69 0.51 5.62
CA GLN A 121 -23.63 1.87 6.09
C GLN A 121 -23.21 2.78 4.94
N GLN A 122 -24.14 3.65 4.52
CA GLN A 122 -23.86 4.81 3.67
C GLN A 122 -22.76 5.63 4.34
N ARG A 123 -21.53 5.47 3.87
CA ARG A 123 -20.36 6.14 4.42
C ARG A 123 -19.68 6.90 3.32
N PHE A 124 -19.43 8.17 3.58
CA PHE A 124 -18.63 9.03 2.74
C PHE A 124 -17.19 8.51 2.67
N SER A 125 -16.72 8.24 1.45
CA SER A 125 -15.34 7.84 1.19
C SER A 125 -14.67 8.89 0.31
N PRO A 126 -13.80 9.76 0.86
CA PRO A 126 -13.06 10.70 0.04
C PRO A 126 -12.07 9.93 -0.85
N ARG A 127 -12.07 10.29 -2.14
CA ARG A 127 -11.18 9.75 -3.17
C ARG A 127 -10.48 10.91 -3.86
N ILE A 128 -9.17 10.76 -4.03
CA ILE A 128 -8.36 11.68 -4.82
C ILE A 128 -7.83 10.87 -5.99
N SER A 129 -7.99 11.39 -7.20
CA SER A 129 -7.49 10.76 -8.41
C SER A 129 -6.67 11.73 -9.25
N VAL A 130 -5.65 11.19 -9.92
CA VAL A 130 -4.84 11.91 -10.89
C VAL A 130 -4.86 11.11 -12.17
N GLY A 131 -5.32 11.72 -13.25
CA GLY A 131 -5.45 11.13 -14.56
C GLY A 131 -4.55 11.83 -15.57
N SER A 132 -3.93 11.08 -16.46
CA SER A 132 -3.20 11.60 -17.62
C SER A 132 -3.82 11.03 -18.89
N SER A 133 -3.99 11.87 -19.91
CA SER A 133 -4.59 11.49 -21.17
C SER A 133 -3.77 12.03 -22.35
N TYR A 134 -3.70 11.26 -23.42
CA TYR A 134 -3.04 11.67 -24.66
C TYR A 134 -4.01 11.59 -25.83
N PHE A 135 -4.51 12.73 -26.32
CA PHE A 135 -5.50 12.78 -27.39
C PHE A 135 -4.86 12.68 -28.77
N PHE A 136 -4.76 11.47 -29.31
CA PHE A 136 -4.27 11.28 -30.68
C PHE A 136 -5.32 11.63 -31.73
N VAL A 137 -6.62 11.57 -31.39
CA VAL A 137 -7.68 12.13 -32.24
C VAL A 137 -8.09 13.49 -31.67
N ARG A 138 -7.84 14.55 -32.44
CA ARG A 138 -8.25 15.92 -32.13
C ARG A 138 -8.77 16.59 -33.40
N LYS A 139 -10.09 16.54 -33.60
CA LYS A 139 -10.74 17.10 -34.79
C LYS A 139 -11.95 17.92 -34.39
N GLY A 140 -11.84 19.24 -34.50
CA GLY A 140 -12.92 20.18 -34.18
C GLY A 140 -13.37 20.05 -32.73
N THR A 141 -14.53 19.43 -32.52
CA THR A 141 -15.17 19.24 -31.21
C THR A 141 -14.84 17.90 -30.56
N LEU A 142 -14.12 17.01 -31.23
CA LEU A 142 -13.85 15.65 -30.76
C LEU A 142 -12.39 15.52 -30.30
N ASP A 143 -12.20 15.17 -29.03
CA ASP A 143 -10.93 14.72 -28.47
C ASP A 143 -11.06 13.25 -28.01
N PHE A 144 -10.19 12.36 -28.48
CA PHE A 144 -10.17 10.95 -28.06
C PHE A 144 -8.75 10.40 -27.91
N GLY A 145 -8.52 9.62 -26.87
CA GLY A 145 -7.20 9.09 -26.55
C GLY A 145 -7.17 8.11 -25.37
N PRO A 146 -6.04 7.42 -25.14
CA PRO A 146 -5.83 6.66 -23.92
C PRO A 146 -5.84 7.56 -22.69
N GLU A 147 -6.27 6.98 -21.58
CA GLU A 147 -6.25 7.58 -20.25
C GLU A 147 -5.61 6.61 -19.27
N PHE A 148 -4.71 7.12 -18.43
CA PHE A 148 -4.18 6.44 -17.26
C PHE A 148 -4.64 7.18 -16.02
N VAL A 149 -5.25 6.49 -15.07
CA VAL A 149 -5.77 7.06 -13.83
C VAL A 149 -5.18 6.33 -12.63
N TYR A 150 -4.56 7.09 -11.74
CA TYR A 150 -4.24 6.63 -10.39
C TYR A 150 -5.26 7.21 -9.42
N ALA A 151 -5.87 6.37 -8.58
CA ALA A 151 -6.76 6.84 -7.53
C ALA A 151 -6.40 6.28 -6.16
N TYR A 152 -6.61 7.09 -5.14
CA TYR A 152 -6.44 6.73 -3.75
C TYR A 152 -7.68 7.12 -2.96
N SER A 153 -8.22 6.18 -2.20
CA SER A 153 -9.31 6.44 -1.26
C SER A 153 -8.99 5.87 0.11
N ARG A 154 -9.56 6.52 1.13
CA ARG A 154 -9.39 6.10 2.53
C ARG A 154 -10.68 6.26 3.27
N GLN A 155 -11.18 5.15 3.83
CA GLN A 155 -12.37 5.13 4.65
C GLN A 155 -11.99 4.77 6.09
N ARG A 156 -12.47 5.55 7.06
CA ARG A 156 -12.33 5.22 8.48
C ARG A 156 -13.52 4.38 8.91
N LEU A 157 -13.28 3.16 9.42
CA LEU A 157 -14.39 2.32 9.85
C LEU A 157 -14.92 2.60 11.26
N THR A 158 -14.09 3.20 12.11
CA THR A 158 -14.41 3.55 13.50
C THR A 158 -13.84 4.93 13.85
N SER A 159 -14.44 5.62 14.82
CA SER A 159 -13.95 6.92 15.31
C SER A 159 -12.55 6.84 15.91
N GLN A 160 -12.14 5.65 16.39
CA GLN A 160 -10.86 5.43 17.07
C GLN A 160 -9.65 5.19 16.13
N GLY A 161 -9.79 5.38 14.81
CA GLY A 161 -8.66 5.52 13.87
C GLY A 161 -7.84 4.26 13.57
N LYS A 162 -7.95 3.18 14.37
CA LYS A 162 -7.18 1.94 14.22
C LYS A 162 -7.63 1.07 13.02
N THR A 163 -8.82 1.31 12.47
CA THR A 163 -9.40 0.52 11.37
C THR A 163 -9.65 1.38 10.14
N ALA A 164 -8.57 1.94 9.56
CA ALA A 164 -8.65 2.60 8.26
C ALA A 164 -8.50 1.58 7.12
N HIS A 165 -9.49 1.57 6.22
CA HIS A 165 -9.45 0.88 4.94
C HIS A 165 -8.86 1.82 3.89
N HIS A 166 -8.00 1.27 3.04
CA HIS A 166 -7.33 2.01 1.97
C HIS A 166 -7.53 1.26 0.66
N TRP A 167 -7.78 2.02 -0.41
CA TRP A 167 -7.77 1.51 -1.77
C TRP A 167 -6.79 2.32 -2.60
N ASN A 168 -5.97 1.62 -3.37
CA ASN A 168 -5.13 2.20 -4.41
C ASN A 168 -5.57 1.57 -5.73
N GLU A 169 -5.87 2.39 -6.72
CA GLU A 169 -6.35 1.95 -8.01
C GLU A 169 -5.42 2.48 -9.10
N MET A 170 -5.04 1.59 -10.02
CA MET A 170 -4.27 1.91 -11.21
C MET A 170 -5.08 1.44 -12.40
N ASN A 171 -5.65 2.38 -13.14
CA ASN A 171 -6.56 2.10 -14.24
C ASN A 171 -5.98 2.62 -15.55
N LEU A 172 -6.19 1.85 -16.62
CA LEU A 172 -5.85 2.23 -17.99
C LEU A 172 -7.10 2.06 -18.85
N GLY A 173 -7.32 2.98 -19.77
CA GLY A 173 -8.48 2.95 -20.62
C GLY A 173 -8.47 4.06 -21.64
N TYR A 174 -9.64 4.62 -21.91
CA TYR A 174 -9.81 5.71 -22.85
C TYR A 174 -10.57 6.87 -22.24
N ARG A 175 -10.37 8.04 -22.84
CA ARG A 175 -11.12 9.25 -22.58
C ARG A 175 -11.60 9.85 -23.89
N LEU A 176 -12.89 10.13 -23.92
CA LEU A 176 -13.61 10.80 -25.00
C LEU A 176 -14.11 12.14 -24.47
N GLN A 177 -13.88 13.21 -25.23
CA GLN A 177 -14.49 14.52 -24.99
C GLN A 177 -15.14 15.03 -26.27
N VAL A 178 -16.38 15.50 -26.14
CA VAL A 178 -17.16 16.02 -27.27
C VAL A 178 -17.71 17.39 -26.91
N GLY A 179 -17.26 18.43 -27.62
CA GLY A 179 -17.74 19.80 -27.48
C GLY A 179 -16.66 20.83 -27.75
N ARG A 180 -17.02 22.11 -27.58
CA ARG A 180 -16.08 23.25 -27.71
C ARG A 180 -15.57 23.64 -26.32
N ASN A 181 -16.11 24.70 -25.74
CA ASN A 181 -15.74 25.14 -24.40
C ASN A 181 -16.46 24.31 -23.34
N LEU A 182 -17.75 23.99 -23.57
CA LEU A 182 -18.49 22.98 -22.84
C LEU A 182 -18.33 21.64 -23.54
N LYS A 183 -17.73 20.66 -22.86
CA LYS A 183 -17.44 19.32 -23.38
C LYS A 183 -18.14 18.26 -22.55
N PHE A 184 -18.86 17.37 -23.21
CA PHE A 184 -19.24 16.10 -22.63
C PHE A 184 -18.01 15.22 -22.48
N VAL A 185 -17.83 14.60 -21.32
CA VAL A 185 -16.72 13.72 -20.99
C VAL A 185 -17.26 12.32 -20.76
N HIS A 186 -16.64 11.34 -21.41
CA HIS A 186 -16.86 9.93 -21.15
C HIS A 186 -15.51 9.22 -21.02
N SER A 187 -15.31 8.44 -19.97
CA SER A 187 -14.16 7.55 -19.86
C SER A 187 -14.55 6.19 -19.32
N ALA A 188 -13.83 5.17 -19.79
CA ALA A 188 -13.94 3.82 -19.26
C ALA A 188 -12.53 3.24 -19.16
N ASN A 189 -12.23 2.74 -17.97
CA ASN A 189 -10.90 2.29 -17.57
C ASN A 189 -11.00 0.94 -16.88
N GLY A 190 -10.05 0.06 -17.13
CA GLY A 190 -9.89 -1.22 -16.45
C GLY A 190 -8.53 -1.27 -15.76
N GLY A 191 -8.44 -1.92 -14.61
CA GLY A 191 -7.21 -1.83 -13.85
C GLY A 191 -7.11 -2.66 -12.60
N TRP A 192 -6.03 -2.41 -11.87
CA TRP A 192 -5.69 -3.09 -10.65
C TRP A 192 -6.12 -2.25 -9.44
N ILE A 193 -6.91 -2.87 -8.58
CA ILE A 193 -7.29 -2.37 -7.26
C ILE A 193 -6.48 -3.12 -6.19
N ASN A 194 -5.75 -2.38 -5.36
CA ASN A 194 -5.13 -2.86 -4.14
C ASN A 194 -5.91 -2.34 -2.93
N GLU A 195 -6.59 -3.25 -2.25
CA GLU A 195 -7.31 -2.98 -1.02
C GLU A 195 -6.49 -3.39 0.19
N SER A 196 -6.44 -2.55 1.22
CA SER A 196 -5.69 -2.79 2.46
C SER A 196 -6.54 -2.46 3.69
N PHE A 197 -6.87 -3.48 4.48
CA PHE A 197 -7.68 -3.33 5.69
C PHE A 197 -7.17 -4.13 6.88
N TYR A 198 -7.61 -3.75 8.08
CA TYR A 198 -7.34 -4.50 9.29
C TYR A 198 -8.41 -5.58 9.49
N SER A 199 -8.00 -6.86 9.48
CA SER A 199 -8.90 -7.97 9.75
C SER A 199 -8.91 -8.28 11.24
N ASN A 200 -10.06 -8.12 11.89
CA ASN A 200 -10.24 -8.51 13.29
C ASN A 200 -10.08 -10.02 13.49
N ALA A 201 -10.52 -10.83 12.52
CA ALA A 201 -10.39 -12.29 12.56
C ALA A 201 -8.92 -12.76 12.53
N LEU A 202 -8.07 -12.06 11.77
CA LEU A 202 -6.65 -12.41 11.62
C LEU A 202 -5.73 -11.58 12.52
N GLY A 203 -6.26 -10.60 13.26
CA GLY A 203 -5.50 -9.69 14.13
C GLY A 203 -4.40 -8.91 13.40
N LYS A 204 -4.50 -8.74 12.07
CA LYS A 204 -3.44 -8.15 11.24
C LYS A 204 -4.00 -7.41 10.04
N ARG A 205 -3.17 -6.55 9.45
CA ARG A 205 -3.47 -5.89 8.18
C ARG A 205 -3.34 -6.89 7.03
N VAL A 206 -4.35 -6.94 6.18
CA VAL A 206 -4.42 -7.81 5.00
C VAL A 206 -4.51 -6.93 3.76
N ASN A 207 -3.83 -7.35 2.70
CA ASN A 207 -3.91 -6.71 1.39
C ASN A 207 -4.56 -7.67 0.42
N TYR A 208 -5.54 -7.19 -0.34
CA TYR A 208 -6.17 -7.91 -1.44
C TYR A 208 -5.93 -7.17 -2.74
N ASN A 209 -5.68 -7.94 -3.79
CA ASN A 209 -5.49 -7.44 -5.13
C ASN A 209 -6.64 -7.95 -5.98
N SER A 210 -7.32 -7.06 -6.68
CA SER A 210 -8.42 -7.41 -7.56
C SER A 210 -8.34 -6.59 -8.84
N LEU A 211 -9.01 -7.09 -9.88
CA LEU A 211 -9.26 -6.33 -11.10
C LEU A 211 -10.59 -5.57 -10.96
N GLY A 212 -10.57 -4.33 -11.43
CA GLY A 212 -11.69 -3.41 -11.38
C GLY A 212 -11.95 -2.73 -12.72
N ILE A 213 -13.15 -2.17 -12.83
CA ILE A 213 -13.59 -1.34 -13.94
C ILE A 213 -14.05 -0.01 -13.32
N TYR A 214 -13.59 1.09 -13.91
CA TYR A 214 -13.99 2.45 -13.56
C TYR A 214 -14.55 3.13 -14.80
N ALA A 215 -15.83 3.49 -14.79
CA ALA A 215 -16.48 4.24 -15.85
C ALA A 215 -16.96 5.59 -15.31
N GLN A 216 -16.88 6.63 -16.13
CA GLN A 216 -17.20 7.99 -15.74
C GLN A 216 -17.86 8.76 -16.88
N ILE A 217 -18.86 9.56 -16.50
CA ILE A 217 -19.50 10.55 -17.35
C ILE A 217 -19.44 11.90 -16.67
N GLY A 218 -19.32 12.97 -17.45
CA GLY A 218 -19.23 14.31 -16.89
C GLY A 218 -19.38 15.42 -17.91
N ILE A 219 -19.34 16.63 -17.40
CA ILE A 219 -19.33 17.86 -18.18
C ILE A 219 -18.08 18.63 -17.78
N SER A 220 -17.29 19.03 -18.76
CA SER A 220 -16.11 19.87 -18.58
C SER A 220 -16.30 21.22 -19.24
N TYR A 221 -15.94 22.28 -18.53
CA TYR A 221 -15.82 23.63 -19.07
C TYR A 221 -14.35 24.00 -19.20
N THR A 222 -13.93 24.39 -20.40
CA THR A 222 -12.57 24.88 -20.72
C THR A 222 -12.63 26.39 -20.88
N PHE A 223 -11.75 27.10 -20.17
CA PHE A 223 -11.63 28.57 -20.23
C PHE A 223 -10.84 29.04 -21.45
#